data_AF-A0ABD4Z6F7-F1
#
_entry.id   AF-A0ABD4Z6F7-F1
#
_cell.length_a   1.000
_cell.length_b   1.000
_cell.length_c   1.000
_cell.angle_alpha   90.00
_cell.angle_beta   90.00
_cell.angle_gamma   90.00
#
_symmetry.space_group_name_H-M   'P 1'
#
loop_
_entity.id
_entity.type
_entity.pdbx_description
1 polymer ?
#
loop_
_entity_poly.entity_id
_entity_poly.type
_entity_poly.pdbx_seq_one_letter_code
_entity_poly.pdbx_strand_id
1 'polypeptide(L)'
;MAIQTLVLDPITLTLVLSGVMTLAIVIIYVIAAVLRRGRISVEGDEMYIGGESEEVLRNKVPSVLALYWGILSRAWRRSVKYLRDSIHTGVLNDWYGYMGMWLSLLLIVAIVAILIYVK
;
A
#
# COMPACT_ATOMS: atom_id res chain seq x y z
N MET A 1 -50.05 -23.11 18.20
CA MET A 1 -49.18 -22.29 19.07
C MET A 1 -49.99 -21.05 19.42
N ALA A 2 -50.51 -20.95 20.65
CA ALA A 2 -51.37 -19.84 21.03
C ALA A 2 -50.54 -18.55 21.08
N ILE A 3 -50.93 -17.54 20.29
CA ILE A 3 -50.34 -16.21 20.36
C ILE A 3 -50.83 -15.61 21.67
N GLN A 4 -49.97 -15.55 22.69
CA GLN A 4 -50.26 -14.82 23.91
C GLN A 4 -50.24 -13.33 23.57
N THR A 5 -51.41 -12.69 23.55
CA THR A 5 -51.52 -11.25 23.35
C THR A 5 -51.17 -10.55 24.66
N LEU A 6 -49.97 -9.98 24.71
CA LEU A 6 -49.54 -9.14 25.82
C LEU A 6 -50.28 -7.79 25.72
N VAL A 7 -51.31 -7.62 26.55
CA VAL A 7 -52.04 -6.36 26.66
C VAL A 7 -51.32 -5.49 27.69
N LEU A 8 -50.60 -4.48 27.21
CA LEU A 8 -49.92 -3.50 28.06
C LEU A 8 -50.81 -2.27 28.26
N ASP A 9 -50.72 -1.66 29.44
CA ASP A 9 -51.32 -0.34 29.64
C ASP A 9 -50.62 0.69 28.74
N PRO A 10 -51.31 1.79 28.36
CA PRO A 10 -50.76 2.76 27.43
C PRO A 10 -49.43 3.38 27.87
N ILE A 11 -49.20 3.52 29.18
CA ILE A 11 -47.98 4.13 29.74
C ILE A 11 -46.81 3.17 29.57
N THR A 12 -46.99 1.91 29.97
CA THR A 12 -45.97 0.87 29.81
C THR A 12 -45.64 0.62 28.33
N LEU A 13 -46.65 0.61 27.46
CA LEU A 13 -46.43 0.49 26.02
C LEU A 13 -45.57 1.64 25.47
N THR A 14 -45.90 2.88 25.87
CA THR A 14 -45.15 4.08 25.44
C THR A 14 -43.71 4.03 25.94
N LEU A 15 -43.50 3.66 27.20
CA LEU A 15 -42.17 3.52 27.80
C LEU A 15 -41.31 2.50 27.05
N VAL A 16 -41.88 1.32 26.76
CA VAL A 16 -41.19 0.25 26.02
C VAL A 16 -40.86 0.72 24.60
N LEU A 17 -41.82 1.33 23.90
CA LEU A 17 -41.60 1.80 22.54
C LEU A 17 -40.52 2.89 22.48
N SER A 18 -40.56 3.87 23.39
CA SER A 18 -39.54 4.91 23.51
C SER A 18 -38.17 4.31 23.82
N GLY A 19 -38.08 3.34 24.74
CA GLY A 19 -36.83 2.64 25.04
C GLY A 19 -36.24 1.91 23.84
N VAL A 20 -37.08 1.22 23.06
CA VAL A 20 -36.67 0.55 21.82
C VAL A 20 -36.19 1.57 20.78
N MET A 21 -36.87 2.70 20.63
CA MET A 21 -36.45 3.77 19.72
C MET A 21 -35.12 4.40 20.14
N THR A 22 -34.93 4.66 21.44
CA THR A 22 -33.65 5.16 21.97
C THR A 22 -32.52 4.17 21.73
N LEU A 23 -32.77 2.87 21.95
CA LEU A 23 -31.78 1.82 21.67
C LEU A 23 -31.40 1.79 20.18
N ALA A 24 -32.40 1.89 19.29
CA ALA A 24 -32.15 1.95 17.84
C ALA A 24 -31.28 3.15 17.46
N ILE A 25 -31.56 4.33 18.03
CA ILE A 25 -30.75 5.54 17.80
C ILE A 25 -29.31 5.36 18.28
N VAL A 26 -29.11 4.77 19.47
CA VAL A 26 -27.78 4.49 20.01
C VAL A 26 -27.00 3.54 19.10
N ILE A 27 -27.63 2.49 18.59
CA ILE A 27 -27.00 1.55 17.65
C ILE A 27 -26.56 2.28 16.37
N ILE A 28 -27.45 3.07 15.78
CA ILE A 28 -27.14 3.86 14.57
C ILE A 28 -25.98 4.83 14.84
N TYR A 29 -26.00 5.51 15.98
CA TYR A 29 -24.95 6.44 16.37
C TYR A 29 -23.58 5.75 16.51
N VAL A 30 -23.54 4.58 17.17
CA VAL A 30 -22.30 3.78 17.32
C VAL A 30 -21.79 3.34 15.96
N ILE A 31 -22.66 2.84 15.07
CA ILE A 31 -22.28 2.46 13.70
C ILE A 31 -21.70 3.67 12.96
N ALA A 32 -22.37 4.82 13.01
CA ALA A 32 -21.90 6.04 12.36
C ALA A 32 -20.56 6.53 12.93
N ALA A 33 -20.36 6.47 14.24
CA ALA A 33 -19.11 6.85 14.89
C ALA A 33 -17.94 5.92 14.51
N VAL A 34 -18.20 4.61 14.39
CA VAL A 34 -17.22 3.63 13.92
C VAL A 34 -16.88 3.85 12.45
N LEU A 35 -17.89 4.07 11.59
CA LEU A 35 -17.69 4.32 10.17
C LEU A 35 -16.96 5.65 9.90
N ARG A 36 -17.20 6.69 10.71
CA ARG A 36 -16.47 7.98 10.64
C ARG A 36 -14.98 7.86 10.99
N ARG A 37 -14.55 6.80 11.68
CA ARG A 37 -13.12 6.51 11.88
C ARG A 37 -12.47 5.87 10.64
N GLY A 38 -13.25 5.50 9.62
CA GLY A 38 -12.72 5.19 8.30
C GLY A 38 -11.98 6.41 7.77
N ARG A 39 -10.72 6.22 7.38
CA ARG A 39 -9.85 7.27 6.85
C ARG A 39 -10.61 8.05 5.78
N ILE A 40 -10.91 9.32 6.05
CA ILE A 40 -11.34 10.25 5.03
C ILE A 40 -10.18 10.31 4.05
N SER A 41 -10.36 9.71 2.88
CA SER A 41 -9.38 9.86 1.82
C SER A 41 -9.46 11.32 1.39
N VAL A 42 -8.36 12.05 1.63
CA VAL A 42 -8.16 13.42 1.13
C VAL A 42 -7.84 13.41 -0.37
N GLU A 43 -7.77 12.20 -0.94
CA GLU A 43 -7.49 11.92 -2.35
C GLU A 43 -8.67 12.41 -3.19
N GLY A 44 -8.52 13.61 -3.75
CA GLY A 44 -9.55 14.31 -4.51
C GLY A 44 -10.06 15.62 -3.89
N ASP A 45 -9.66 15.95 -2.66
CA ASP A 45 -9.93 17.26 -2.05
C ASP A 45 -9.05 18.36 -2.68
N GLU A 46 -7.84 17.97 -3.12
CA GLU A 46 -6.92 18.81 -3.87
C GLU A 46 -6.75 18.29 -5.31
N MET A 47 -6.71 19.21 -6.27
CA MET A 47 -6.51 18.88 -7.69
C MET A 47 -5.02 18.63 -7.96
N TYR A 48 -4.64 17.35 -8.10
CA TYR A 48 -3.29 16.96 -8.49
C TYR A 48 -3.12 17.08 -10.01
N ILE A 49 -2.43 18.12 -10.49
CA ILE A 49 -2.08 18.23 -11.91
C ILE A 49 -0.76 17.49 -12.14
N GLY A 50 -0.80 16.40 -12.90
CA GLY A 50 0.41 15.62 -13.24
C GLY A 50 0.98 14.79 -12.08
N GLY A 51 0.20 14.56 -11.02
CA GLY A 51 0.61 13.78 -9.84
C GLY A 51 1.31 14.59 -8.75
N GLU A 52 1.43 15.91 -8.92
CA GLU A 52 1.98 16.84 -7.93
C GLU A 52 0.83 17.63 -7.26
N SER A 53 0.99 18.01 -5.99
CA SER A 53 -0.02 18.79 -5.27
C SER A 53 -0.09 20.23 -5.77
N GLU A 54 -1.23 20.90 -5.53
CA GLU A 54 -1.46 22.27 -6.00
C GLU A 54 -0.45 23.27 -5.42
N GLU A 55 0.04 23.02 -4.20
CA GLU A 55 1.10 23.81 -3.56
C GLU A 55 2.41 23.80 -4.37
N VAL A 56 2.76 22.65 -4.97
CA VAL A 56 3.96 22.52 -5.80
C VAL A 56 3.80 23.33 -7.09
N LEU A 57 2.58 23.36 -7.65
CA LEU A 57 2.25 24.05 -8.90
C LEU A 57 2.14 25.56 -8.74
N ARG A 58 1.78 26.04 -7.53
CA ARG A 58 1.76 27.48 -7.20
C ARG A 58 3.16 28.07 -7.07
N ASN A 59 4.19 27.24 -6.96
CA ASN A 59 5.57 27.72 -6.89
C ASN A 59 6.02 28.26 -8.25
N LYS A 60 6.28 29.58 -8.31
CA LYS A 60 6.82 30.26 -9.50
C LYS A 60 8.22 29.75 -9.90
N VAL A 61 8.93 29.13 -8.96
CA VAL A 61 10.24 28.51 -9.15
C VAL A 61 10.15 27.05 -8.68
N PRO A 62 10.56 26.06 -9.49
CA PRO A 62 10.51 24.66 -9.09
C PRO A 62 11.32 24.46 -7.80
N SER A 63 10.77 23.69 -6.86
CA SER A 63 11.44 23.44 -5.60
C SER A 63 12.77 22.71 -5.84
N VAL A 64 13.80 23.05 -5.07
CA VAL A 64 15.11 22.38 -5.14
C VAL A 64 14.95 20.87 -4.91
N LEU A 65 13.99 20.48 -4.07
CA LEU A 65 13.65 19.08 -3.80
C LEU A 65 13.07 18.39 -5.05
N ALA A 66 12.16 19.03 -5.77
CA ALA A 66 11.60 18.51 -7.00
C ALA A 66 12.67 18.35 -8.09
N LEU A 67 13.61 19.30 -8.17
CA LEU A 67 14.75 19.20 -9.07
C LEU A 67 15.66 18.01 -8.71
N TYR A 68 16.01 17.87 -7.42
CA TYR A 68 16.82 16.76 -6.92
C TYR A 68 16.16 15.41 -7.22
N TRP A 69 14.87 15.30 -6.92
CA TRP A 69 14.11 14.07 -7.15
C TRP A 69 13.93 13.77 -8.64
N GLY A 70 13.75 14.79 -9.47
CA GLY A 70 13.70 14.66 -10.93
C GLY A 70 15.01 14.10 -11.50
N ILE A 71 16.16 14.62 -11.05
CA ILE A 71 17.49 14.14 -11.47
C ILE A 71 17.73 12.71 -10.96
N LEU A 72 17.49 12.45 -9.68
CA LEU A 72 17.72 11.14 -9.06
C LEU A 72 16.84 10.07 -9.70
N SER A 73 15.54 10.34 -9.85
CA SER A 73 14.61 9.38 -10.46
C SER A 73 14.94 9.13 -11.94
N ARG A 74 15.42 10.14 -12.67
CA ARG A 74 15.89 9.96 -14.06
C ARG A 74 17.16 9.11 -14.12
N ALA A 75 18.13 9.37 -13.25
CA ALA A 75 19.35 8.57 -13.15
C ALA A 75 19.00 7.11 -12.80
N TRP A 76 18.17 6.90 -11.79
CA TRP A 76 17.71 5.58 -11.35
C TRP A 76 17.01 4.82 -12.47
N ARG A 77 16.01 5.41 -13.14
CA ARG A 77 15.30 4.77 -14.25
C ARG A 77 16.25 4.39 -15.39
N ARG A 78 17.24 5.22 -15.69
CA ARG A 78 18.25 4.94 -16.72
C ARG A 78 19.16 3.79 -16.30
N SER A 79 19.63 3.77 -15.06
CA SER A 79 20.45 2.67 -14.52
C SER A 79 19.70 1.35 -14.52
N VAL A 80 18.44 1.34 -14.06
CA VAL A 80 17.61 0.12 -14.05
C VAL A 80 17.34 -0.36 -15.48
N LYS A 81 17.06 0.55 -16.41
CA LYS A 81 16.89 0.18 -17.83
C LYS A 81 18.18 -0.42 -18.38
N TYR A 82 19.32 0.23 -18.15
CA TYR A 82 20.61 -0.28 -18.62
C TYR A 82 20.93 -1.67 -18.06
N LEU A 83 20.80 -1.86 -16.74
CA LEU A 83 21.04 -3.15 -16.10
C LEU A 83 20.12 -4.24 -16.67
N ARG A 84 18.84 -3.94 -16.83
CA ARG A 84 17.88 -4.86 -17.42
C ARG A 84 18.27 -5.23 -18.84
N ASP A 85 18.59 -4.24 -19.67
CA ASP A 85 18.90 -4.46 -21.08
C ASP A 85 20.25 -5.20 -21.24
N SER A 86 21.21 -4.98 -20.33
CA SER A 86 22.48 -5.71 -20.29
C SER A 86 22.34 -7.15 -19.80
N ILE A 87 21.46 -7.44 -18.84
CA ILE A 87 21.26 -8.79 -18.29
C ILE A 87 20.30 -9.61 -19.16
N HIS A 88 19.25 -8.98 -19.68
CA HIS A 88 18.21 -9.60 -20.49
C HIS A 88 18.39 -9.26 -21.97
N THR A 89 19.54 -9.64 -22.54
CA THR A 89 19.81 -9.46 -23.97
C THR A 89 18.92 -10.33 -24.87
N GLY A 90 18.35 -11.41 -24.31
CA GLY A 90 17.57 -12.41 -25.06
C GLY A 90 18.45 -13.35 -25.90
N VAL A 91 19.77 -13.19 -25.85
CA VAL A 91 20.74 -14.03 -26.55
C VAL A 91 21.16 -15.18 -25.65
N LEU A 92 20.90 -16.41 -26.08
CA LEU A 92 21.20 -17.61 -25.28
C LEU A 92 22.69 -17.75 -24.94
N ASN A 93 23.58 -17.30 -25.82
CA ASN A 93 25.03 -17.35 -25.61
C ASN A 93 25.48 -16.50 -24.42
N ASP A 94 24.92 -15.30 -24.25
CA ASP A 94 25.26 -14.41 -23.14
C ASP A 94 24.84 -15.03 -21.80
N TRP A 95 23.68 -15.71 -21.78
CA TRP A 95 23.20 -16.46 -20.62
C TRP A 95 24.16 -17.58 -20.22
N TYR A 96 24.66 -18.37 -21.19
CA TYR A 96 25.67 -19.40 -20.89
C TYR A 96 26.95 -18.79 -20.34
N GLY A 97 27.38 -17.63 -20.85
CA GLY A 97 28.52 -16.89 -20.32
C GLY A 97 28.33 -16.51 -18.84
N TYR A 98 27.18 -15.94 -18.49
CA TYR A 98 26.86 -15.59 -17.10
C TYR A 98 26.81 -16.83 -16.17
N MET A 99 26.17 -17.91 -16.62
CA MET A 99 26.08 -19.14 -15.84
C MET A 99 27.45 -19.79 -15.67
N GLY A 100 28.29 -19.81 -16.71
CA GLY A 100 29.65 -20.33 -16.65
C GLY A 100 30.52 -19.54 -15.67
N MET A 101 30.44 -18.21 -15.70
CA MET A 101 31.15 -17.34 -14.74
C MET A 101 30.68 -17.60 -13.30
N TRP A 102 29.37 -17.70 -13.09
CA TRP A 102 28.79 -17.99 -11.77
C TRP A 102 29.19 -19.35 -11.23
N LEU A 103 29.14 -20.40 -12.06
CA LEU A 103 29.57 -21.75 -11.68
C LEU A 103 31.07 -21.81 -11.39
N SER A 104 31.89 -21.09 -12.15
CA SER A 104 33.34 -21.00 -11.90
C SER A 104 33.64 -20.32 -10.56
N LEU A 105 32.91 -19.25 -10.21
CA LEU A 105 33.00 -18.61 -8.92
C LEU A 105 32.61 -19.57 -7.78
N LEU A 106 31.48 -20.27 -7.93
CA LEU A 106 31.03 -21.26 -6.94
C LEU A 106 32.02 -22.40 -6.77
N LEU A 107 32.65 -22.86 -7.85
CA LEU A 107 33.69 -23.89 -7.81
C LEU A 107 34.89 -23.41 -6.98
N ILE A 108 35.36 -22.18 -7.19
CA ILE A 108 36.46 -21.60 -6.41
C ILE A 108 36.08 -21.50 -4.94
N VAL A 109 34.88 -20.99 -4.64
CA VAL A 109 34.36 -20.89 -3.27
C VAL A 109 34.29 -22.28 -2.61
N ALA A 110 33.83 -23.30 -3.34
CA ALA A 110 33.75 -24.67 -2.84
C ALA A 110 35.14 -25.25 -2.54
N ILE A 111 36.12 -25.06 -3.42
CA ILE A 111 37.50 -25.49 -3.19
C ILE A 111 38.08 -24.82 -1.93
N VAL A 112 37.90 -23.50 -1.80
CA VAL A 112 38.36 -22.76 -0.61
C VAL A 112 37.68 -23.28 0.66
N ALA A 113 36.37 -23.52 0.62
CA ALA A 113 35.62 -24.07 1.75
C ALA A 113 36.11 -25.47 2.15
N ILE A 114 36.38 -26.35 1.17
CA ILE A 114 36.95 -27.68 1.42
C ILE A 114 38.34 -27.55 2.06
N LEU A 115 39.21 -26.68 1.55
CA LEU A 115 40.55 -26.47 2.11
C LEU A 115 40.52 -25.95 3.56
N ILE A 116 39.50 -25.14 3.91
CA ILE A 116 39.28 -24.67 5.28
C ILE A 116 38.74 -25.80 6.17
N TYR A 117 37.82 -26.62 5.65
CA TYR A 117 37.14 -27.67 6.43
C TYR A 117 37.99 -28.94 6.64
N VAL A 118 38.84 -29.27 5.67
CA VAL A 118 39.74 -30.45 5.72
C VAL A 118 41.03 -30.15 6.50
N LYS A 119 41.32 -28.87 6.77
CA LYS A 119 42.30 -28.46 7.78
C LYS A 119 41.73 -28.65 9.19
#